data_AF-A0A7V2J6F8-F1
#
_entry.id   AF-A0A7V2J6F8-F1
#
_cell.length_a   1.000
_cell.length_b   1.000
_cell.length_c   1.000
_cell.angle_alpha   90.00
_cell.angle_beta   90.00
_cell.angle_gamma   90.00
#
_symmetry.space_group_name_H-M   'P 1'
#
loop_
_entity.id
_entity.type
_entity.pdbx_description
1 polymer ?
#
loop_
_entity_poly.entity_id
_entity_poly.type
_entity_poly.pdbx_seq_one_letter_code
_entity_poly.pdbx_strand_id
1 'polypeptide(L)'
;MGLRSGLDIILWKPEPRKTDPEGLYVEIPVNVEVMTNYHQLGVFFSHISRLQRLVNISDIMLDVKNTRIYAKFTARTFASAEPAAVAVQ
;
A
#
# COMPACT_ATOMS: atom_id res chain seq x y z
N MET A 1 1.02 -12.28 -11.43
CA MET A 1 -0.26 -12.04 -12.14
C MET A 1 -0.69 -10.57 -11.96
N GLY A 2 0.06 -9.62 -12.52
CA GLY A 2 -0.24 -8.17 -12.37
C GLY A 2 -0.22 -7.37 -13.68
N LEU A 3 0.15 -8.00 -14.80
CA LEU A 3 0.40 -7.31 -16.07
C LEU A 3 -0.77 -7.33 -17.07
N ARG A 4 -1.90 -7.97 -16.75
CA ARG A 4 -3.03 -8.15 -17.70
C ARG A 4 -4.35 -7.46 -17.30
N SER A 5 -4.34 -6.57 -16.31
CA SER A 5 -5.60 -5.98 -15.79
C SER A 5 -5.88 -4.56 -16.26
N GLY A 6 -5.14 -4.00 -17.22
CA GLY A 6 -5.34 -2.61 -17.68
C GLY A 6 -5.04 -1.56 -16.60
N LEU A 7 -4.28 -1.94 -15.56
CA LEU A 7 -3.69 -1.01 -14.62
C LEU A 7 -2.32 -0.59 -15.15
N ASP A 8 -2.17 0.70 -15.43
CA ASP A 8 -0.87 1.33 -15.63
C ASP A 8 -0.33 1.77 -14.28
N ILE A 9 0.72 1.10 -13.79
CA ILE A 9 1.40 1.50 -12.55
C ILE A 9 2.37 2.62 -12.93
N ILE A 10 2.10 3.83 -12.44
CA ILE A 10 2.91 5.02 -12.71
C ILE A 10 4.07 5.10 -11.71
N LEU A 11 3.77 4.87 -10.44
CA LEU A 11 4.75 4.97 -9.36
C LEU A 11 4.55 3.86 -8.35
N TRP A 12 5.65 3.22 -8.00
CA TRP A 12 5.73 2.30 -6.88
C TRP A 12 6.96 2.68 -6.05
N LYS A 13 6.75 3.40 -4.96
CA LYS A 13 7.83 3.90 -4.11
C LYS A 13 7.67 3.40 -2.68
N PRO A 14 8.45 2.39 -2.27
CA PRO A 14 8.53 2.02 -0.86
C PRO A 14 9.21 3.16 -0.09
N GLU A 15 8.62 3.51 1.04
CA GLU A 15 9.19 4.47 1.98
C GLU A 15 10.02 3.77 3.05
N PRO A 16 10.93 4.50 3.73
CA PRO A 16 11.70 3.94 4.82
C PRO A 16 10.76 3.35 5.89
N ARG A 17 11.18 2.19 6.40
CA ARG A 17 10.50 1.49 7.48
C ARG A 17 10.32 2.42 8.67
N LYS A 18 9.08 2.57 9.14
CA LYS A 18 8.77 3.35 10.34
C LYS A 18 8.56 2.37 11.49
N THR A 19 9.45 2.40 12.46
CA THR A 19 9.23 1.70 13.72
C THR A 19 8.19 2.49 14.50
N ASP A 20 7.18 1.80 15.03
CA ASP A 20 6.22 2.41 15.93
C ASP A 20 6.95 2.98 17.16
N PRO A 21 6.52 4.15 17.70
CA PRO A 21 7.13 4.73 18.89
C PRO A 21 7.16 3.80 20.12
N GLU A 22 6.26 2.82 20.21
CA GLU A 22 6.25 1.80 21.27
C GLU A 22 7.16 0.60 20.97
N GLY A 23 7.75 0.53 19.77
CA GLY A 23 8.73 -0.50 19.38
C GLY A 23 8.14 -1.89 19.16
N LEU A 24 6.81 -2.02 19.12
CA LEU A 24 6.10 -3.29 19.02
C LEU A 24 5.98 -3.81 17.57
N TYR A 25 5.97 -2.91 16.59
CA TYR A 25 5.84 -3.27 15.17
C TYR A 25 6.56 -2.30 14.24
N VAL A 26 6.84 -2.77 13.03
CA VAL A 26 7.40 -1.98 11.93
C VAL A 26 6.33 -1.81 10.86
N GLU A 27 6.02 -0.55 10.54
CA GLU A 27 5.25 -0.20 9.37
C GLU A 27 6.15 -0.04 8.14
N ILE A 28 5.71 -0.59 7.02
CA ILE A 28 6.35 -0.44 5.72
C ILE A 28 5.35 0.26 4.80
N PRO A 29 5.42 1.60 4.68
CA PRO A 29 4.57 2.35 3.78
C PRO A 29 5.06 2.20 2.34
N VAL A 30 4.13 2.03 1.41
CA VAL A 30 4.38 2.02 -0.02
C VAL A 30 3.44 3.02 -0.67
N ASN A 31 4.02 4.05 -1.28
CA ASN A 31 3.28 5.00 -2.09
C ASN A 31 3.08 4.40 -3.48
N VAL A 32 1.82 4.32 -3.90
CA VAL A 32 1.44 3.75 -5.18
C VAL A 32 0.59 4.75 -5.95
N GLU A 33 0.96 4.98 -7.21
CA GLU A 33 0.20 5.80 -8.15
C GLU A 33 -0.10 4.95 -9.39
N VAL A 34 -1.37 4.86 -9.74
CA VAL A 34 -1.86 4.05 -10.86
C VAL A 34 -2.84 4.83 -11.72
N MET A 35 -2.90 4.50 -13.00
CA MET A 35 -3.88 5.00 -13.94
C MET A 35 -4.69 3.82 -14.49
N THR A 36 -5.99 3.87 -14.32
CA THR A 36 -6.88 2.73 -14.58
C THR A 36 -8.32 3.20 -14.83
N ASN A 37 -9.20 2.31 -15.26
CA ASN A 37 -10.64 2.57 -15.28
C ASN A 37 -11.27 2.26 -13.90
N TYR A 38 -12.47 2.81 -13.65
CA TYR A 38 -13.21 2.61 -12.39
C TYR A 38 -13.37 1.13 -12.01
N HIS A 39 -13.84 0.31 -12.96
CA HIS A 39 -14.10 -1.09 -12.68
C HIS A 39 -12.81 -1.88 -12.38
N GLN A 40 -11.74 -1.60 -13.12
CA GLN A 40 -10.43 -2.23 -12.92
C GLN A 40 -9.80 -1.82 -11.58
N LEU A 41 -10.01 -0.58 -11.13
CA LEU A 41 -9.61 -0.12 -9.80
C LEU A 41 -10.31 -0.92 -8.70
N GLY A 42 -11.62 -1.15 -8.82
CA GLY A 42 -12.38 -1.97 -7.89
C GLY A 42 -11.88 -3.42 -7.82
N VAL A 43 -11.58 -4.03 -8.98
CA VAL A 43 -10.99 -5.38 -9.04
C VAL A 43 -9.61 -5.40 -8.35
N PHE A 44 -8.80 -4.37 -8.55
CA PHE A 44 -7.49 -4.26 -7.91
C PHE A 44 -7.59 -4.22 -6.38
N PHE A 45 -8.45 -3.36 -5.82
CA PHE A 45 -8.65 -3.31 -4.37
C PHE A 45 -9.25 -4.61 -3.82
N SER A 46 -10.14 -5.27 -4.58
CA SER A 46 -10.67 -6.59 -4.22
C SER A 46 -9.57 -7.66 -4.15
N HIS A 47 -8.55 -7.59 -4.99
CA HIS A 47 -7.40 -8.48 -4.89
C HIS A 47 -6.54 -8.18 -3.66
N ILE A 48 -6.35 -6.91 -3.31
CA ILE A 48 -5.61 -6.53 -2.10
C ILE A 48 -6.33 -7.03 -0.85
N SER A 49 -7.65 -6.89 -0.78
CA SER A 49 -8.44 -7.33 0.38
C SER A 49 -8.46 -8.86 0.58
N ARG A 50 -8.12 -9.63 -0.46
CA ARG A 50 -8.00 -11.09 -0.41
C ARG A 50 -6.61 -11.57 -0.01
N LEU A 51 -5.64 -10.67 0.18
CA LEU A 51 -4.32 -11.06 0.63
C LEU A 51 -4.39 -11.53 2.08
N GLN A 52 -3.73 -12.65 2.38
CA GLN A 52 -3.60 -13.25 3.72
C GLN A 52 -2.58 -12.49 4.60
N ARG A 53 -2.52 -11.16 4.46
CA ARG A 53 -1.65 -10.27 5.23
C ARG A 53 -2.42 -9.00 5.58
N LEU A 54 -2.04 -8.36 6.69
CA LEU A 54 -2.59 -7.06 7.06
C LEU A 54 -2.03 -5.97 6.14
N VAL A 55 -2.90 -5.41 5.29
CA VAL A 55 -2.60 -4.24 4.45
C VAL A 55 -3.57 -3.14 4.82
N ASN A 56 -3.05 -2.02 5.32
CA ASN A 56 -3.85 -0.82 5.52
C ASN A 56 -3.69 0.08 4.29
N ILE A 57 -4.80 0.56 3.72
CA ILE A 57 -4.78 1.51 2.62
C ILE A 57 -5.26 2.85 3.18
N SER A 58 -4.42 3.87 3.05
CA SER A 58 -4.70 5.22 3.53
C SER A 58 -4.49 6.24 2.41
N ASP A 59 -5.03 7.44 2.61
CA ASP A 59 -4.79 8.59 1.73
C ASP A 59 -5.17 8.33 0.26
N ILE A 60 -6.34 7.70 0.04
CA ILE A 60 -6.83 7.41 -1.29
C ILE A 60 -7.29 8.71 -1.95
N MET A 61 -6.56 9.14 -2.98
CA MET A 61 -6.92 10.23 -3.88
C MET A 61 -7.28 9.66 -5.25
N LEU A 62 -8.39 10.11 -5.81
CA LEU A 62 -8.88 9.73 -7.13
C LEU A 62 -9.09 10.99 -7.96
N ASP A 63 -8.44 11.06 -9.12
CA ASP A 63 -8.56 12.17 -10.07
C ASP A 63 -8.95 11.61 -11.43
N VAL A 64 -9.93 12.22 -12.09
CA VAL A 64 -10.44 11.74 -13.39
C VAL A 64 -9.83 12.56 -14.51
N LYS A 65 -9.03 11.92 -15.37
CA LYS A 65 -8.40 12.53 -16.55
C LYS A 65 -8.81 11.81 -17.82
N ASN A 66 -9.51 12.50 -18.72
CA ASN A 66 -9.92 11.99 -20.03
C ASN A 66 -10.39 10.51 -19.99
N THR A 67 -11.37 10.23 -19.14
CA THR A 67 -12.03 8.91 -19.02
C THR A 67 -11.26 7.84 -18.24
N ARG A 68 -10.03 8.11 -17.81
CA ARG A 68 -9.26 7.25 -16.90
C ARG A 68 -9.17 7.89 -15.51
N ILE A 69 -9.04 7.04 -14.50
CA ILE A 69 -8.87 7.43 -13.11
C ILE A 69 -7.40 7.30 -12.76
N TYR A 70 -6.81 8.41 -12.35
CA TYR A 70 -5.55 8.47 -11.62
C TYR A 70 -5.85 8.22 -10.14
N ALA A 71 -5.35 7.12 -9.61
CA ALA A 71 -5.48 6.78 -8.20
C ALA A 71 -4.12 6.83 -7.52
N LYS A 72 -4.06 7.55 -6.40
CA LYS A 72 -2.90 7.62 -5.51
C LYS A 72 -3.32 7.12 -4.14
N PHE A 73 -2.55 6.23 -3.56
CA PHE A 73 -2.82 5.71 -2.22
C PHE A 73 -1.53 5.24 -1.55
N THR A 74 -1.56 5.19 -0.22
CA THR A 74 -0.47 4.64 0.58
C THR A 74 -0.89 3.28 1.13
N ALA A 75 -0.19 2.22 0.72
CA ALA A 75 -0.37 0.88 1.27
C ALA A 75 0.65 0.64 2.38
N ARG A 76 0.19 0.48 3.62
CA ARG A 76 1.02 0.17 4.78
C ARG A 76 0.89 -1.30 5.11
N THR A 77 2.03 -1.93 5.34
CA THR A 77 2.08 -3.32 5.78
C THR A 77 2.88 -3.43 7.07
N PHE A 78 2.49 -4.39 7.90
CA PHE A 78 3.03 -4.51 9.25
C PHE A 78 3.90 -5.76 9.34
N ALA A 79 5.05 -5.61 9.96
CA ALA A 79 5.90 -6.71 10.36
C ALA A 79 6.12 -6.61 11.88
N SER A 80 6.23 -7.75 12.55
CA SER A 80 6.64 -7.76 13.95
C SER A 80 8.02 -7.12 14.03
N ALA A 81 8.15 -6.06 14.82
CA ALA A 81 9.44 -5.71 15.37
C ALA A 81 9.66 -6.76 16.46
N GLU A 82 10.70 -7.58 16.35
CA GLU A 82 11.22 -8.16 17.60
C GLU A 82 11.63 -6.96 18.45
N PRO A 83 11.07 -6.78 19.67
CA PRO A 83 11.61 -5.78 20.55
C PRO A 83 13.08 -6.14 20.69
N ALA A 84 13.97 -5.26 20.23
CA ALA A 84 15.38 -5.36 20.60
C ALA A 84 15.35 -5.52 22.12
N ALA A 85 15.80 -6.68 22.58
CA ALA A 85 15.75 -7.10 23.96
C ALA A 85 16.01 -5.87 24.83
N VAL A 86 15.04 -5.56 25.70
CA VAL A 86 15.19 -4.57 26.75
C VAL A 86 16.59 -4.77 27.32
N ALA A 87 17.50 -3.83 27.01
CA ALA A 87 18.80 -3.80 27.63
C ALA A 87 18.55 -3.37 29.06
N VAL A 88 18.20 -4.35 29.89
CA VAL A 88 18.27 -4.24 31.34
C VAL A 88 19.77 -4.18 31.66
N GLN A 89 20.27 -2.97 31.85
CA GLN A 89 21.44 -2.68 32.67
C GLN A 89 21.09 -1.52 33.59
#